data_AF-A0A1J3FG18-F1
#
_entry.id   AF-A0A1J3FG18-F1
#
_cell.length_a   1.000
_cell.length_b   1.000
_cell.length_c   1.000
_cell.angle_alpha   90.00
_cell.angle_beta   90.00
_cell.angle_gamma   90.00
#
_symmetry.space_group_name_H-M   'P 1'
#
loop_
_entity.id
_entity.type
_entity.pdbx_description
1 polymer ?
#
loop_
_entity_poly.entity_id
_entity_poly.type
_entity_poly.pdbx_seq_one_letter_code
_entity_poly.pdbx_strand_id
1 'polypeptide(L)'
;LYSLYNQSIINLYHSNHLSTFSLTPLIAENKRSKMALTWTHKDREEIRVHESLEELSIDLVDYIAEISEASIKEHGAFCIVLSGGSLISLMGKLIEPPYDKIVDWAKWYVFWADERVVAKSHDDSNYKLAKDNLLSKVNVFPRHICSINDTVSAEEAATEYE
;
A
#
# COMPACT_ATOMS: atom_id res chain seq x y z
N LEU A 1 -0.31 8.28 -27.65
CA LEU A 1 0.53 7.09 -27.94
C LEU A 1 1.89 7.28 -27.30
N TYR A 2 2.05 6.93 -26.02
CA TYR A 2 3.27 6.37 -25.43
C TYR A 2 2.87 5.83 -24.06
N SER A 3 2.32 4.61 -24.12
CA SER A 3 2.18 3.68 -23.01
C SER A 3 3.59 3.36 -22.52
N LEU A 4 4.11 4.16 -21.58
CA LEU A 4 5.39 3.88 -20.95
C LEU A 4 5.15 2.90 -19.81
N TYR A 5 5.58 1.67 -20.08
CA TYR A 5 6.14 0.70 -19.13
C TYR A 5 5.56 0.70 -17.72
N ASN A 6 4.75 -0.32 -17.49
CA ASN A 6 4.23 -0.77 -16.20
C ASN A 6 5.38 -1.16 -15.24
N GLN A 7 6.15 -0.18 -14.73
CA GLN A 7 6.96 -0.34 -13.53
C GLN A 7 6.02 -0.13 -12.35
N SER A 8 5.73 -1.22 -11.63
CA SER A 8 4.95 -1.16 -10.39
C SER A 8 5.80 -0.51 -9.31
N ILE A 9 5.87 0.82 -9.33
CA ILE A 9 6.47 1.61 -8.27
C ILE A 9 5.42 1.77 -7.17
N ILE A 10 5.60 1.08 -6.05
CA ILE A 10 4.75 1.18 -4.86
C ILE A 10 5.36 2.24 -3.96
N ASN A 11 4.73 3.40 -3.84
CA ASN A 11 5.10 4.40 -2.84
C ASN A 11 4.20 4.22 -1.62
N LEU A 12 4.78 3.77 -0.50
CA LEU A 12 4.13 3.75 0.80
C LEU A 12 4.48 5.04 1.54
N TYR A 13 3.45 5.83 1.86
CA TYR A 13 3.57 7.06 2.62
C TYR A 13 3.17 6.81 4.07
N HIS A 14 4.09 7.03 5.00
CA HIS A 14 3.79 7.00 6.44
C HIS A 14 4.64 8.05 7.15
N SER A 15 4.01 8.89 8.00
CA SER A 15 4.64 9.88 8.89
C SER A 15 6.01 10.44 8.43
N ASN A 16 6.01 11.19 7.32
CA ASN A 16 7.19 11.83 6.70
C ASN A 16 8.20 10.90 5.98
N HIS A 17 7.87 9.63 5.76
CA HIS A 17 8.71 8.66 5.03
C HIS A 17 8.04 8.19 3.73
N LEU A 18 8.86 8.09 2.68
CA LEU A 18 8.53 7.57 1.36
C LEU A 18 9.30 6.26 1.16
N SER A 19 8.60 5.11 1.12
CA SER A 19 9.21 3.83 0.74
C SER A 19 8.78 3.44 -0.65
N THR A 20 9.74 3.22 -1.55
CA THR A 20 9.50 2.96 -2.98
C THR A 20 9.92 1.53 -3.33
N PHE A 21 8.96 0.67 -3.69
CA PHE A 21 9.26 -0.69 -4.20
C PHE A 21 9.14 -0.71 -5.72
N SER A 22 10.07 -1.32 -6.46
CA SER A 22 10.05 -1.39 -7.93
C SER A 22 10.44 -2.78 -8.44
N LEU A 23 9.83 -3.20 -9.55
CA LEU A 23 10.21 -4.41 -10.30
C LEU A 23 11.08 -4.03 -11.50
N THR A 24 12.31 -4.54 -11.54
CA THR A 24 13.21 -4.46 -12.71
C THR A 24 13.94 -5.79 -12.91
N PRO A 25 14.13 -6.27 -14.16
CA PRO A 25 15.05 -7.37 -14.41
C PRO A 25 16.48 -6.85 -14.28
N LEU A 26 17.23 -7.32 -13.28
CA LEU A 26 18.62 -6.92 -13.06
C LEU A 26 19.50 -8.14 -12.77
N ILE A 27 20.63 -8.16 -13.48
CA ILE A 27 21.70 -9.14 -13.39
C ILE A 27 22.32 -9.08 -11.99
N ALA A 28 22.50 -10.27 -11.41
CA ALA A 28 22.91 -10.58 -10.04
C ALA A 28 23.96 -9.66 -9.40
N GLU A 29 23.79 -9.40 -8.09
CA GLU A 29 24.83 -9.65 -7.09
C GLU A 29 24.26 -9.76 -5.66
N ASN A 30 24.70 -10.81 -4.98
CA ASN A 30 24.20 -11.38 -3.72
C ASN A 30 24.78 -10.66 -2.49
N LYS A 31 24.00 -10.49 -1.40
CA LYS A 31 24.41 -10.81 -0.01
C LYS A 31 23.33 -10.52 1.03
N ARG A 32 22.87 -11.57 1.73
CA ARG A 32 22.16 -11.52 3.02
C ARG A 32 23.07 -11.01 4.14
N SER A 33 22.51 -10.24 5.08
CA SER A 33 23.01 -10.12 6.45
C SER A 33 21.85 -9.92 7.44
N LYS A 34 21.81 -10.76 8.49
CA LYS A 34 20.95 -10.59 9.66
C LYS A 34 21.67 -9.71 10.68
N MET A 35 21.09 -8.57 11.07
CA MET A 35 21.56 -7.78 12.23
C MET A 35 20.37 -7.07 12.88
N ALA A 36 20.20 -7.27 14.19
CA ALA A 36 19.32 -6.47 15.04
C ALA A 36 19.86 -5.03 15.10
N LEU A 37 19.02 -4.02 14.86
CA LEU A 37 19.46 -2.62 14.85
C LEU A 37 18.43 -1.68 15.49
N THR A 38 18.97 -0.93 16.45
CA THR A 38 18.39 0.20 17.18
C THR A 38 17.94 1.31 16.24
N TRP A 39 16.72 1.80 16.44
CA TRP A 39 16.12 2.91 15.68
C TRP A 39 16.89 4.22 15.90
N THR A 40 17.52 4.70 14.85
CA THR A 40 17.96 6.10 14.72
C THR A 40 17.47 6.60 13.36
N HIS A 41 16.51 7.52 13.39
CA HIS A 41 15.92 8.17 12.22
C HIS A 41 17.02 8.82 11.37
N LYS A 42 17.17 8.38 10.12
CA LYS A 42 18.02 9.04 9.13
C LYS A 42 17.47 8.78 7.73
N ASP A 43 17.08 9.86 7.06
CA ASP A 43 16.65 9.93 5.66
C ASP A 43 17.52 9.05 4.74
N ARG A 44 17.03 7.86 4.41
CA ARG A 44 17.62 7.05 3.35
C ARG A 44 16.49 6.47 2.53
N GLU A 45 16.47 6.83 1.25
CA GLU A 45 15.74 6.07 0.24
C GLU A 45 16.24 4.62 0.29
N GLU A 46 15.37 3.70 0.67
CA GLU A 46 15.63 2.27 0.65
C GLU A 46 14.98 1.68 -0.61
N ILE A 47 15.79 1.17 -1.53
CA ILE A 47 15.32 0.47 -2.72
C ILE A 47 15.49 -1.03 -2.49
N ARG A 48 14.38 -1.76 -2.50
CA ARG A 48 14.35 -3.23 -2.43
C ARG A 48 13.97 -3.80 -3.80
N VAL A 49 14.84 -4.64 -4.37
CA VAL A 49 14.64 -5.29 -5.67
C VAL A 49 14.60 -6.79 -5.46
N HIS A 50 13.63 -7.46 -6.07
CA HIS A 50 13.36 -8.89 -5.90
C HIS A 50 13.31 -9.59 -7.25
N GLU A 51 13.66 -10.89 -7.29
CA GLU A 51 13.73 -11.68 -8.52
C GLU A 51 12.36 -12.24 -8.93
N SER A 52 11.40 -12.28 -8.00
CA SER A 52 10.05 -12.79 -8.25
C SER A 52 8.97 -11.94 -7.58
N LEU A 53 7.75 -12.02 -8.13
CA LEU A 53 6.57 -11.38 -7.54
C LEU A 53 6.25 -11.92 -6.14
N GLU A 54 6.55 -13.20 -5.89
CA GLU A 54 6.30 -13.84 -4.60
C GLU A 54 7.21 -13.26 -3.52
N GLU A 55 8.51 -13.15 -3.79
CA GLU A 55 9.48 -12.53 -2.86
C GLU A 55 9.15 -11.07 -2.59
N LEU A 56 8.82 -10.31 -3.65
CA LEU A 56 8.37 -8.92 -3.51
C LEU A 56 7.12 -8.82 -2.63
N SER A 57 6.13 -9.69 -2.86
CA SER A 57 4.88 -9.67 -2.11
C SER A 57 5.12 -9.96 -0.64
N ILE A 58 5.94 -10.97 -0.31
CA ILE A 58 6.30 -11.31 1.08
C ILE A 58 7.02 -10.15 1.77
N ASP A 59 8.08 -9.61 1.15
CA ASP A 59 8.85 -8.50 1.73
C ASP A 59 7.98 -7.24 1.92
N LEU A 60 7.08 -6.97 0.98
CA LEU A 60 6.12 -5.86 1.08
C LEU A 60 5.16 -6.04 2.26
N VAL A 61 4.55 -7.23 2.40
CA VAL A 61 3.57 -7.44 3.48
C VAL A 61 4.22 -7.55 4.86
N ASP A 62 5.45 -8.08 4.94
CA ASP A 62 6.28 -8.02 6.15
C ASP A 62 6.53 -6.57 6.56
N TYR A 63 6.96 -5.74 5.60
CA TYR A 63 7.22 -4.33 5.84
C TYR A 63 5.96 -3.58 6.29
N ILE A 64 4.83 -3.78 5.58
CA ILE A 64 3.55 -3.15 5.94
C ILE A 64 3.10 -3.58 7.34
N ALA A 65 3.21 -4.87 7.69
CA ALA A 65 2.85 -5.36 9.01
C ALA A 65 3.68 -4.68 10.11
N GLU A 66 5.01 -4.61 9.93
CA GLU A 66 5.94 -3.98 10.88
C GLU A 66 5.61 -2.48 11.09
N ILE A 67 5.49 -1.70 10.02
CA ILE A 67 5.20 -0.27 10.14
C ILE A 67 3.79 -0.01 10.68
N SER A 68 2.82 -0.88 10.38
CA SER A 68 1.47 -0.75 10.90
C SER A 68 1.43 -0.99 12.41
N GLU A 69 2.12 -2.03 12.91
CA GLU A 69 2.24 -2.30 14.34
C GLU A 69 2.93 -1.14 15.06
N ALA A 70 4.05 -0.65 14.52
CA ALA A 70 4.79 0.48 15.08
C ALA A 70 3.92 1.75 15.17
N SER A 71 3.23 2.10 14.08
CA SER A 71 2.33 3.27 14.03
C SER A 71 1.17 3.16 15.01
N ILE A 72 0.54 1.98 15.11
CA ILE A 72 -0.59 1.77 16.02
C ILE A 72 -0.11 1.87 17.47
N LYS A 73 1.08 1.35 17.78
CA LYS A 73 1.66 1.45 19.12
C LYS A 73 1.99 2.88 19.51
N GLU A 74 2.49 3.69 18.57
CA GLU A 74 2.92 5.07 18.83
C GLU A 74 1.75 6.08 18.81
N HIS A 75 0.84 5.94 17.84
CA HIS A 75 -0.19 6.93 17.54
C HIS A 75 -1.62 6.42 17.73
N GLY A 76 -1.80 5.12 17.99
CA GLY A 76 -3.11 4.49 18.13
C GLY A 76 -3.83 4.21 16.81
N ALA A 77 -3.19 4.48 15.67
CA ALA A 77 -3.72 4.27 14.32
C ALA A 77 -2.59 4.06 13.29
N PHE A 78 -2.94 3.48 12.14
CA PHE A 78 -2.07 3.40 10.96
C PHE A 78 -2.79 3.98 9.74
N CYS A 79 -2.13 4.88 9.02
CA CYS A 79 -2.68 5.49 7.80
C CYS A 79 -1.92 4.97 6.58
N ILE A 80 -2.64 4.59 5.53
CA ILE A 80 -2.08 4.10 4.27
C ILE A 80 -2.78 4.74 3.08
N VAL A 81 -1.99 5.09 2.06
CA VAL A 81 -2.49 5.63 0.78
C VAL A 81 -2.25 4.60 -0.33
N LEU A 82 -3.30 4.27 -1.09
CA LEU A 82 -3.29 3.24 -2.14
C LEU A 82 -3.33 3.88 -3.53
N SER A 83 -2.43 3.48 -4.42
CA SER A 83 -2.41 3.91 -5.84
C SER A 83 -3.17 2.96 -6.78
N GLY A 84 -3.73 1.85 -6.27
CA GLY A 84 -4.40 0.84 -7.07
C GLY A 84 -3.45 -0.14 -7.76
N GLY A 85 -3.89 -0.71 -8.89
CA GLY A 85 -3.08 -1.62 -9.72
C GLY A 85 -2.51 -2.83 -8.97
N SER A 86 -1.24 -3.17 -9.27
CA SER A 86 -0.56 -4.36 -8.73
C SER A 86 -0.32 -4.30 -7.22
N LEU A 87 -0.28 -3.11 -6.61
CA LEU A 87 -0.13 -2.94 -5.17
C LEU A 87 -1.23 -3.69 -4.40
N ILE A 88 -2.49 -3.51 -4.81
CA ILE A 88 -3.63 -4.15 -4.15
C ILE A 88 -3.51 -5.67 -4.20
N SER A 89 -3.07 -6.21 -5.35
CA SER A 89 -2.84 -7.65 -5.51
C SER A 89 -1.72 -8.16 -4.60
N LEU A 90 -0.61 -7.43 -4.49
CA LEU A 90 0.54 -7.81 -3.65
C LEU A 90 0.19 -7.74 -2.15
N MET A 91 -0.63 -6.78 -1.74
CA MET A 91 -1.15 -6.67 -0.37
C MET A 91 -2.15 -7.79 -0.01
N GLY A 92 -2.64 -8.56 -1.00
CA GLY A 92 -3.55 -9.68 -0.79
C GLY A 92 -3.05 -10.67 0.26
N LYS A 93 -1.73 -10.87 0.39
CA LYS A 93 -1.14 -11.77 1.41
C LYS A 93 -1.40 -11.33 2.86
N LEU A 94 -1.73 -10.06 3.12
CA LEU A 94 -2.00 -9.57 4.48
C LEU A 94 -3.24 -10.21 5.12
N ILE A 95 -4.12 -10.84 4.33
CA ILE A 95 -5.30 -11.55 4.84
C ILE A 95 -5.04 -13.05 5.06
N GLU A 96 -3.83 -13.51 4.76
CA GLU A 96 -3.42 -14.91 4.92
C GLU A 96 -2.57 -15.06 6.20
N PRO A 97 -2.48 -16.28 6.77
CA PRO A 97 -1.56 -16.54 7.86
C PRO A 97 -0.09 -16.28 7.46
N PRO A 98 0.73 -15.69 8.36
CA PRO A 98 0.43 -15.33 9.74
C PRO A 98 -0.15 -13.91 9.93
N TYR A 99 -0.26 -13.11 8.87
CA TYR A 99 -0.60 -11.68 8.94
C TYR A 99 -2.03 -11.43 9.38
N ASP A 100 -2.96 -12.33 9.04
CA ASP A 100 -4.38 -12.29 9.43
C ASP A 100 -4.60 -12.12 10.94
N LYS A 101 -3.63 -12.55 11.76
CA LYS A 101 -3.66 -12.46 13.23
C LYS A 101 -2.81 -11.32 13.80
N ILE A 102 -1.93 -10.73 13.01
CA ILE A 102 -0.97 -9.72 13.45
C ILE A 102 -1.50 -8.32 13.11
N VAL A 103 -2.16 -8.17 11.95
CA VAL A 103 -2.62 -6.87 11.47
C VAL A 103 -3.94 -6.47 12.12
N ASP A 104 -3.92 -5.37 12.89
CA ASP A 104 -5.12 -4.79 13.50
C ASP A 104 -5.82 -3.81 12.54
N TRP A 105 -6.59 -4.35 11.59
CA TRP A 105 -7.35 -3.60 10.60
C TRP A 105 -8.34 -2.57 11.18
N ALA A 106 -8.78 -2.74 12.42
CA ALA A 106 -9.70 -1.81 13.07
C ALA A 106 -9.04 -0.45 13.36
N LYS A 107 -7.71 -0.39 13.32
CA LYS A 107 -6.89 0.82 13.52
C LYS A 107 -6.39 1.44 12.23
N TRP A 108 -6.71 0.85 11.08
CA TRP A 108 -6.27 1.34 9.79
C TRP A 108 -7.19 2.45 9.27
N TYR A 109 -6.58 3.45 8.64
CA TYR A 109 -7.21 4.48 7.82
C TYR A 109 -6.67 4.35 6.40
N VAL A 110 -7.58 4.22 5.44
CA VAL A 110 -7.25 3.90 4.05
C VAL A 110 -7.67 5.05 3.16
N PHE A 111 -6.70 5.54 2.39
CA PHE A 111 -6.84 6.61 1.43
C PHE A 111 -6.42 6.12 0.05
N TRP A 112 -6.79 6.85 -0.98
CA TRP A 112 -6.35 6.69 -2.36
C TRP A 112 -5.46 7.84 -2.79
N ALA A 113 -4.39 7.54 -3.54
CA ALA A 113 -3.51 8.54 -4.14
C ALA A 113 -4.16 9.16 -5.40
N ASP A 114 -4.88 8.33 -6.14
CA ASP A 114 -5.61 8.68 -7.34
C ASP A 114 -6.83 7.76 -7.52
N GLU A 115 -7.79 8.20 -8.31
CA GLU A 115 -8.92 7.41 -8.76
C GLU A 115 -9.27 7.77 -10.20
N ARG A 116 -9.80 6.80 -10.94
CA ARG A 116 -10.35 7.02 -12.28
C ARG A 116 -11.68 7.77 -12.18
N VAL A 117 -11.97 8.66 -13.13
CA VAL A 117 -13.24 9.40 -13.19
C VAL A 117 -14.36 8.48 -13.72
N VAL A 118 -14.69 7.46 -12.94
CA VAL A 118 -15.71 6.44 -13.19
C VAL A 118 -16.41 6.10 -11.87
N ALA A 119 -17.58 5.49 -11.94
CA ALA A 119 -18.29 5.04 -10.74
C ALA A 119 -17.48 4.01 -9.94
N LYS A 120 -17.61 4.00 -8.62
CA LYS A 120 -16.96 3.04 -7.69
C LYS A 120 -17.33 1.58 -7.92
N SER A 121 -18.35 1.30 -8.72
CA SER A 121 -18.74 -0.06 -9.12
C SER A 121 -18.14 -0.48 -10.47
N HIS A 122 -17.45 0.42 -11.17
CA HIS A 122 -16.84 0.17 -12.48
C HIS A 122 -15.54 -0.61 -12.33
N ASP A 123 -15.25 -1.53 -13.25
CA ASP A 123 -14.09 -2.44 -13.16
C ASP A 123 -12.73 -1.72 -13.15
N ASP A 124 -12.66 -0.53 -13.74
CA ASP A 124 -11.45 0.32 -13.73
C ASP A 124 -11.25 1.13 -12.44
N SER A 125 -12.18 1.07 -11.47
CA SER A 125 -12.06 1.82 -10.21
C SER A 125 -11.00 1.20 -9.29
N ASN A 126 -10.07 2.03 -8.81
CA ASN A 126 -9.11 1.67 -7.79
C ASN A 126 -9.81 1.31 -6.46
N TYR A 127 -10.90 2.00 -6.13
CA TYR A 127 -11.74 1.66 -4.98
C TYR A 127 -12.36 0.27 -5.13
N LYS A 128 -12.96 -0.06 -6.28
CA LYS A 128 -13.51 -1.40 -6.52
C LYS A 128 -12.44 -2.46 -6.39
N LEU A 129 -11.27 -2.24 -7.01
CA LEU A 129 -10.15 -3.17 -6.95
C LEU A 129 -9.74 -3.47 -5.50
N ALA A 130 -9.55 -2.42 -4.69
CA ALA A 130 -9.21 -2.56 -3.27
C ALA A 130 -10.33 -3.23 -2.47
N LYS A 131 -11.59 -2.88 -2.74
CA LYS A 131 -12.75 -3.46 -2.06
C LYS A 131 -12.86 -4.96 -2.29
N ASP A 132 -12.80 -5.40 -3.54
CA ASP A 132 -13.01 -6.79 -3.91
C ASP A 132 -11.85 -7.68 -3.45
N ASN A 133 -10.62 -7.16 -3.50
CA ASN A 133 -9.43 -7.96 -3.21
C ASN A 133 -8.99 -7.93 -1.74
N LEU A 134 -9.27 -6.83 -1.03
CA LEU A 134 -8.76 -6.60 0.33
C LEU A 134 -9.86 -6.19 1.30
N LEU A 135 -10.50 -5.03 1.10
CA LEU A 135 -11.31 -4.38 2.14
C LEU A 135 -12.59 -5.14 2.51
N SER A 136 -13.14 -5.93 1.58
CA SER A 136 -14.31 -6.79 1.85
C SER A 136 -13.98 -8.03 2.69
N LYS A 137 -12.70 -8.34 2.89
CA LYS A 137 -12.22 -9.55 3.57
C LYS A 137 -11.64 -9.27 4.96
N VAL A 138 -11.61 -8.00 5.37
CA VAL A 138 -10.98 -7.54 6.62
C VAL A 138 -11.89 -6.60 7.40
N ASN A 139 -11.66 -6.50 8.71
CA ASN A 139 -12.49 -5.70 9.62
C ASN A 139 -11.99 -4.25 9.73
N VAL A 140 -11.92 -3.53 8.62
CA VAL A 140 -11.69 -2.08 8.63
C VAL A 140 -13.01 -1.35 8.89
N PHE A 141 -13.00 -0.31 9.73
CA PHE A 141 -14.23 0.47 9.96
C PHE A 141 -14.60 1.26 8.69
N PRO A 142 -15.87 1.26 8.24
CA PRO A 142 -16.27 2.00 7.05
C PRO A 142 -15.92 3.49 7.10
N ARG A 143 -16.01 4.12 8.29
CA ARG A 143 -15.62 5.52 8.50
C ARG A 143 -14.12 5.80 8.37
N HIS A 144 -13.27 4.77 8.35
CA HIS A 144 -11.84 4.91 8.13
C HIS A 144 -11.46 4.68 6.65
N ILE A 145 -12.43 4.43 5.79
CA ILE A 145 -12.24 4.33 4.34
C ILE A 145 -12.54 5.70 3.73
N CYS A 146 -11.48 6.46 3.45
CA CYS A 146 -11.55 7.80 2.88
C CYS A 146 -11.37 7.70 1.35
N SER A 147 -12.44 7.33 0.64
CA SER A 147 -12.42 7.21 -0.83
C SER A 147 -12.78 8.54 -1.52
N ILE A 148 -12.19 8.80 -2.69
CA ILE A 148 -12.54 9.95 -3.57
C ILE A 148 -14.02 9.88 -3.99
N ASN A 149 -14.70 11.04 -4.08
CA ASN A 149 -16.11 11.13 -4.45
C ASN A 149 -16.31 10.91 -5.96
N ASP A 150 -17.11 9.90 -6.34
CA ASP A 150 -17.38 9.50 -7.73
C ASP A 150 -18.70 10.06 -8.28
N THR A 151 -19.38 10.91 -7.50
CA THR A 151 -20.70 11.46 -7.84
C THR A 151 -20.68 12.92 -8.30
N VAL A 152 -19.52 13.56 -8.20
CA VAL A 152 -19.28 14.96 -8.56
C VAL A 152 -18.27 15.06 -9.70
N SER A 153 -18.02 16.27 -10.19
CA SER A 153 -16.97 16.48 -11.20
C SER A 153 -15.57 16.14 -10.64
N ALA A 154 -14.60 15.90 -11.52
CA ALA A 154 -13.24 15.58 -11.09
C ALA A 154 -12.60 16.73 -10.28
N GLU A 155 -12.90 17.97 -10.63
CA GLU A 155 -12.41 19.17 -9.96
C GLU A 155 -13.01 19.33 -8.55
N GLU A 156 -14.33 19.12 -8.41
CA GLU A 156 -15.01 19.12 -7.12
C GLU A 156 -14.52 17.96 -6.24
N ALA A 157 -14.38 16.76 -6.80
CA ALA A 157 -13.88 15.59 -6.08
C ALA A 157 -12.46 15.82 -5.55
N ALA A 158 -11.57 16.44 -6.35
CA ALA A 158 -10.23 16.78 -5.91
C ALA A 158 -10.26 17.80 -4.76
N THR A 159 -11.09 18.84 -4.87
CA THR A 159 -11.24 19.86 -3.83
C THR A 159 -11.80 19.29 -2.53
N GLU A 160 -12.76 18.36 -2.60
CA GLU A 160 -13.32 17.68 -1.42
C GLU A 160 -12.32 16.75 -0.71
N TYR A 161 -11.26 16.35 -1.41
CA TYR A 161 -10.32 15.33 -0.96
C TYR A 161 -9.01 15.92 -0.39
N GLU A 162 -8.77 17.22 -0.59
CA GLU A 162 -7.69 18.00 0.05
C GLU A 162 -7.96 18.31 1.53
#